data_AF-A0A9C9BU75-F1
#
_entry.id   AF-A0A9C9BU75-F1
#
_cell.length_a   1.000
_cell.length_b   1.000
_cell.length_c   1.000
_cell.angle_alpha   90.00
_cell.angle_beta   90.00
_cell.angle_gamma   90.00
#
_symmetry.space_group_name_H-M   'P 1'
#
loop_
_entity.id
_entity.type
_entity.pdbx_description
1 polymer ?
#
loop_
_entity_poly.entity_id
_entity_poly.type
_entity_poly.pdbx_seq_one_letter_code
_entity_poly.pdbx_strand_id
1 'polypeptide(L)'
;MRPPVYFNETPKKCAEGNTGLFFQRFFDRYKPDGSIEDGVKVEWLKQFKGISGDSEALESAAQSQYTLVDQLSGKAQVFTTDWHFVTGMGYPHPVENGLNWHPVYGVPYLSGAAVKGMVRAWVEQWLYSSEEASEKRARLLSWFGSEEKFPENSGSPQTMQAGDLVFFDAVPVKPVQLNTDIMTPHMGKWYEKGGEISSIQKQPDCVPADWHSPTPIPFLAVKQASYLFSVAPRNAKAAQRVDMDEVMKCLESALNFLGAGAKTATGYGQMNHDESATEKILTSIEEKRVLKEREACQSMLSPFESELEALIEGSDNPAITLFQKLEEGYWSGSDEQVIVAQRIKTIWEAEKGKWNPDFSGKNKKAVKQSGRCKKVMGYLR
;
A
#
# COMPACT_ATOMS: atom_id res chain seq x y z
N MET A 1 37.89 -11.88 4.47
CA MET A 1 36.76 -11.22 5.14
C MET A 1 36.64 -11.84 6.53
N ARG A 2 36.41 -11.08 7.62
CA ARG A 2 36.22 -11.73 8.94
C ARG A 2 34.84 -12.41 8.96
N PRO A 3 34.71 -13.65 9.48
CA PRO A 3 33.42 -14.30 9.59
C PRO A 3 32.48 -13.48 10.50
N PRO A 4 31.15 -13.57 10.31
CA PRO A 4 30.19 -12.84 11.12
C PRO A 4 30.29 -13.20 12.60
N VAL A 5 29.90 -12.29 13.49
CA VAL A 5 29.94 -12.50 14.95
C VAL A 5 29.11 -13.71 15.38
N TYR A 6 28.05 -14.02 14.62
CA TYR A 6 27.16 -15.16 14.85
C TYR A 6 27.64 -16.48 14.20
N PHE A 7 28.88 -16.56 13.70
CA PHE A 7 29.37 -17.74 12.96
C PHE A 7 29.25 -19.06 13.72
N ASN A 8 29.40 -19.03 15.05
CA ASN A 8 29.29 -20.23 15.90
C ASN A 8 27.85 -20.51 16.38
N GLU A 9 26.96 -19.52 16.29
CA GLU A 9 25.56 -19.60 16.75
C GLU A 9 24.65 -18.94 15.72
N THR A 10 24.35 -19.70 14.67
CA THR A 10 23.58 -19.19 13.54
C THR A 10 22.12 -18.94 13.92
N PRO A 11 21.63 -17.69 13.79
CA PRO A 11 20.23 -17.38 14.03
C PRO A 11 19.36 -18.08 12.98
N LYS A 12 18.27 -18.72 13.42
CA LYS A 12 17.30 -19.32 12.52
C LYS A 12 16.30 -18.28 12.06
N LYS A 13 15.87 -18.37 10.80
CA LYS A 13 14.77 -17.55 10.29
C LYS A 13 13.50 -17.84 11.11
N CYS A 14 12.98 -16.82 11.76
CA CYS A 14 11.67 -16.90 12.42
C CYS A 14 10.56 -16.69 11.38
N ALA A 15 9.47 -17.44 11.47
CA ALA A 15 8.31 -17.29 10.59
C ALA A 15 7.63 -15.92 10.73
N GLU A 16 7.56 -15.42 11.97
CA GLU A 16 6.99 -14.10 12.33
C GLU A 16 8.04 -12.98 12.33
N GLY A 17 9.28 -13.29 11.95
CA GLY A 17 10.38 -12.34 11.96
C GLY A 17 10.42 -11.44 10.72
N ASN A 18 11.17 -10.34 10.80
CA ASN A 18 11.42 -9.48 9.64
C ASN A 18 12.32 -10.19 8.62
N THR A 19 11.74 -10.68 7.53
CA THR A 19 12.44 -11.42 6.47
C THR A 19 13.57 -10.62 5.84
N GLY A 20 13.38 -9.31 5.63
CA GLY A 20 14.41 -8.44 5.05
C GLY A 20 15.62 -8.27 5.95
N LEU A 21 15.41 -8.12 7.26
CA LEU A 21 16.48 -8.10 8.25
C LEU A 21 17.26 -9.43 8.24
N PHE A 22 16.53 -10.56 8.22
CA PHE A 22 17.14 -11.88 8.14
C PHE A 22 18.02 -12.02 6.89
N PHE A 23 17.49 -11.65 5.72
CA PHE A 23 18.20 -11.67 4.45
C PHE A 23 19.48 -10.84 4.49
N GLN A 24 19.38 -9.57 4.93
CA GLN A 24 20.49 -8.62 4.84
C GLN A 24 21.61 -8.87 5.86
N ARG A 25 21.27 -9.42 7.04
CA ARG A 25 22.21 -9.43 8.18
C ARG A 25 22.68 -10.82 8.61
N PHE A 26 22.01 -11.89 8.21
CA PHE A 26 22.22 -13.21 8.80
C PHE A 26 22.65 -14.30 7.82
N PHE A 27 23.23 -13.92 6.67
CA PHE A 27 23.85 -14.90 5.77
C PHE A 27 24.90 -15.73 6.53
N ASP A 28 24.76 -17.05 6.50
CA ASP A 28 25.50 -17.99 7.35
C ASP A 28 26.34 -19.01 6.57
N ARG A 29 26.37 -18.95 5.24
CA ARG A 29 27.05 -19.93 4.37
C ARG A 29 28.53 -19.57 4.08
N TYR A 30 29.16 -18.82 4.98
CA TYR A 30 30.59 -18.52 4.88
C TYR A 30 31.43 -19.73 5.32
N LYS A 31 32.57 -19.94 4.68
CA LYS A 31 33.65 -20.78 5.21
C LYS A 31 34.45 -20.01 6.27
N PRO A 32 35.26 -20.67 7.11
CA PRO A 32 36.10 -20.00 8.12
C PRO A 32 37.07 -18.96 7.54
N ASP A 33 37.46 -19.11 6.27
CA ASP A 33 38.31 -18.16 5.53
C ASP A 33 37.52 -16.98 4.91
N GLY A 34 36.19 -17.00 5.02
CA GLY A 34 35.26 -16.02 4.47
C GLY A 34 34.85 -16.27 3.01
N SER A 35 35.29 -17.37 2.39
CA SER A 35 34.84 -17.76 1.05
C SER A 35 33.44 -18.39 1.07
N ILE A 36 32.79 -18.45 -0.09
CA ILE A 36 31.44 -19.03 -0.28
C ILE A 36 31.57 -20.12 -1.34
N GLU A 37 31.08 -21.32 -1.03
CA GLU A 37 31.10 -22.45 -1.97
C GLU A 37 30.05 -22.30 -3.06
N ASP A 38 30.27 -22.93 -4.22
CA ASP A 38 29.26 -22.98 -5.27
C ASP A 38 28.03 -23.78 -4.81
N GLY A 39 26.85 -23.36 -5.23
CA GLY A 39 25.57 -24.01 -4.88
C GLY A 39 24.94 -23.59 -3.54
N VAL A 40 25.73 -23.22 -2.52
CA VAL A 40 25.17 -22.84 -1.19
C VAL A 40 24.32 -21.56 -1.25
N LYS A 41 24.56 -20.70 -2.24
CA LYS A 41 23.75 -19.50 -2.52
C LYS A 41 22.31 -19.89 -2.84
N VAL A 42 22.09 -20.94 -3.63
CA VAL A 42 20.76 -21.43 -3.97
C VAL A 42 20.06 -21.99 -2.74
N GLU A 43 20.77 -22.77 -1.93
CA GLU A 43 20.23 -23.35 -0.69
C GLU A 43 19.85 -22.28 0.33
N TRP A 44 20.64 -21.22 0.45
CA TRP A 44 20.31 -20.07 1.27
C TRP A 44 19.03 -19.38 0.78
N LEU A 45 18.94 -19.09 -0.52
CA LEU A 45 17.79 -18.40 -1.11
C LEU A 45 16.49 -19.20 -1.01
N LYS A 46 16.56 -20.54 -1.03
CA LYS A 46 15.38 -21.42 -0.85
C LYS A 46 14.64 -21.17 0.46
N GLN A 47 15.30 -20.69 1.51
CA GLN A 47 14.67 -20.36 2.79
C GLN A 47 13.72 -19.15 2.72
N PHE A 48 13.82 -18.36 1.67
CA PHE A 48 12.99 -17.18 1.44
C PHE A 48 11.80 -17.46 0.52
N LYS A 49 11.74 -18.63 -0.12
CA LYS A 49 10.63 -19.02 -0.99
C LYS A 49 9.34 -19.12 -0.18
N GLY A 50 8.28 -18.49 -0.67
CA GLY A 50 6.97 -18.50 -0.03
C GLY A 50 6.42 -17.11 0.22
N ILE A 51 5.43 -17.02 1.11
CA ILE A 51 4.78 -15.76 1.48
C ILE A 51 5.63 -15.04 2.52
N SER A 52 5.79 -13.72 2.38
CA SER A 52 6.50 -12.86 3.33
C SER A 52 5.73 -11.59 3.62
N GLY A 53 5.74 -11.17 4.88
CA GLY A 53 5.07 -9.96 5.36
C GLY A 53 3.86 -10.26 6.24
N ASP A 54 3.62 -9.39 7.21
CA ASP A 54 2.44 -9.44 8.07
C ASP A 54 1.24 -8.79 7.38
N SER A 55 0.11 -9.49 7.33
CA SER A 55 -1.05 -9.03 6.55
C SER A 55 -1.68 -7.77 7.15
N GLU A 56 -1.84 -7.73 8.48
CA GLU A 56 -2.50 -6.62 9.16
C GLU A 56 -1.66 -5.35 9.10
N ALA A 57 -0.34 -5.47 9.31
CA ALA A 57 0.59 -4.36 9.23
C ALA A 57 0.66 -3.76 7.83
N LEU A 58 0.66 -4.60 6.78
CA LEU A 58 0.68 -4.14 5.39
C LEU A 58 -0.64 -3.46 4.99
N GLU A 59 -1.77 -4.04 5.39
CA GLU A 59 -3.08 -3.44 5.16
C GLU A 59 -3.18 -2.08 5.87
N SER A 60 -2.79 -2.01 7.15
CA SER A 60 -2.77 -0.77 7.92
C SER A 60 -1.85 0.28 7.32
N ALA A 61 -0.69 -0.12 6.78
CA ALA A 61 0.25 0.77 6.11
C ALA A 61 -0.34 1.35 4.83
N ALA A 62 -0.91 0.50 3.98
CA ALA A 62 -1.55 0.90 2.74
C ALA A 62 -2.73 1.86 2.99
N GLN A 63 -3.58 1.55 3.98
CA GLN A 63 -4.68 2.43 4.37
C GLN A 63 -4.20 3.79 4.88
N SER A 64 -3.18 3.80 5.75
CA SER A 64 -2.62 5.05 6.28
C SER A 64 -2.01 5.93 5.17
N GLN A 65 -1.28 5.32 4.24
CA GLN A 65 -0.72 6.01 3.09
C GLN A 65 -1.81 6.52 2.15
N TYR A 66 -2.86 5.71 1.90
CA TYR A 66 -4.01 6.13 1.10
C TYR A 66 -4.68 7.37 1.71
N THR A 67 -5.03 7.33 3.00
CA THR A 67 -5.67 8.44 3.71
C THR A 67 -4.79 9.70 3.70
N LEU A 68 -3.47 9.55 3.88
CA LEU A 68 -2.54 10.68 3.78
C LEU A 68 -2.58 11.31 2.38
N VAL A 69 -2.51 10.49 1.34
CA VAL A 69 -2.47 10.95 -0.05
C VAL A 69 -3.79 11.62 -0.44
N ASP A 70 -4.92 11.07 -0.02
CA ASP A 70 -6.24 11.66 -0.21
C ASP A 70 -6.36 13.05 0.44
N GLN A 71 -5.90 13.18 1.70
CA GLN A 71 -5.84 14.48 2.40
C GLN A 71 -4.95 15.50 1.70
N LEU A 72 -3.94 15.05 0.96
CA LEU A 72 -3.05 15.90 0.16
C LEU A 72 -3.61 16.19 -1.24
N SER A 73 -4.86 15.84 -1.53
CA SER A 73 -5.46 15.96 -2.87
C SER A 73 -4.68 15.17 -3.94
N GLY A 74 -4.03 14.09 -3.54
CA GLY A 74 -3.32 13.17 -4.41
C GLY A 74 -4.20 12.02 -4.90
N LYS A 75 -3.58 11.05 -5.55
CA LYS A 75 -4.23 9.80 -5.96
C LYS A 75 -3.37 8.60 -5.60
N ALA A 76 -4.04 7.53 -5.21
CA ALA A 76 -3.42 6.25 -4.92
C ALA A 76 -4.23 5.13 -5.56
N GLN A 77 -3.54 4.21 -6.22
CA GLN A 77 -4.13 3.07 -6.94
C GLN A 77 -3.26 1.83 -6.74
N VAL A 78 -3.91 0.67 -6.73
CA VAL A 78 -3.22 -0.61 -6.59
C VAL A 78 -2.84 -1.14 -7.96
N PHE A 79 -1.60 -1.59 -8.10
CA PHE A 79 -1.10 -2.28 -9.29
C PHE A 79 -0.56 -3.64 -8.90
N THR A 80 -0.90 -4.67 -9.68
CA THR A 80 -0.47 -6.05 -9.44
C THR A 80 0.56 -6.46 -10.49
N THR A 81 1.63 -7.11 -10.04
CA THR A 81 2.68 -7.63 -10.93
C THR A 81 2.14 -8.68 -11.88
N ASP A 82 2.44 -8.54 -13.17
CA ASP A 82 2.05 -9.52 -14.20
C ASP A 82 2.95 -10.75 -14.17
N TRP A 83 4.21 -10.53 -13.89
CA TRP A 83 5.22 -11.56 -13.74
C TRP A 83 6.16 -11.22 -12.58
N HIS A 84 7.40 -11.70 -12.64
CA HIS A 84 8.36 -11.51 -11.57
C HIS A 84 8.82 -10.05 -11.49
N PHE A 85 9.08 -9.58 -10.28
CA PHE A 85 9.56 -8.25 -9.98
C PHE A 85 10.81 -8.32 -9.12
N VAL A 86 11.83 -7.52 -9.46
CA VAL A 86 13.06 -7.41 -8.68
C VAL A 86 13.42 -5.95 -8.52
N THR A 87 13.78 -5.57 -7.30
CA THR A 87 14.16 -4.20 -6.93
C THR A 87 15.45 -4.24 -6.13
N GLY A 88 16.34 -3.26 -6.32
CA GLY A 88 17.59 -3.21 -5.56
C GLY A 88 18.58 -4.33 -5.85
N MET A 89 18.57 -4.90 -7.06
CA MET A 89 19.53 -5.94 -7.49
C MET A 89 20.99 -5.50 -7.32
N GLY A 90 21.26 -4.20 -7.46
CA GLY A 90 22.59 -3.62 -7.26
C GLY A 90 23.03 -3.46 -5.80
N TYR A 91 22.21 -3.80 -4.81
CA TYR A 91 22.66 -3.79 -3.42
C TYR A 91 23.66 -4.92 -3.17
N PRO A 92 24.78 -4.64 -2.49
CA PRO A 92 25.79 -5.65 -2.21
C PRO A 92 25.23 -6.72 -1.28
N HIS A 93 25.37 -7.98 -1.67
CA HIS A 93 24.95 -9.12 -0.87
C HIS A 93 25.87 -10.33 -1.12
N PRO A 94 26.08 -11.24 -0.14
CA PRO A 94 26.91 -12.44 -0.32
C PRO A 94 26.44 -13.40 -1.45
N VAL A 95 25.16 -13.34 -1.82
CA VAL A 95 24.62 -14.05 -2.99
C VAL A 95 24.77 -13.27 -4.31
N GLU A 96 25.65 -12.26 -4.33
CA GLU A 96 25.93 -11.31 -5.42
C GLU A 96 24.83 -10.27 -5.66
N ASN A 97 23.57 -10.69 -5.68
CA ASN A 97 22.43 -9.81 -5.92
C ASN A 97 21.64 -9.54 -4.65
N GLY A 98 21.46 -8.26 -4.33
CA GLY A 98 20.59 -7.82 -3.24
C GLY A 98 19.12 -7.73 -3.64
N LEU A 99 18.30 -7.33 -2.68
CA LEU A 99 16.90 -6.98 -2.87
C LEU A 99 16.59 -5.77 -1.99
N ASN A 100 15.77 -4.84 -2.49
CA ASN A 100 15.34 -3.69 -1.70
C ASN A 100 14.21 -4.08 -0.75
N TRP A 101 14.46 -4.06 0.56
CA TRP A 101 13.49 -4.46 1.59
C TRP A 101 12.98 -3.24 2.35
N HIS A 102 11.67 -3.22 2.61
CA HIS A 102 11.07 -2.21 3.47
C HIS A 102 11.53 -2.45 4.91
N PRO A 103 12.14 -1.46 5.58
CA PRO A 103 12.80 -1.68 6.87
C PRO A 103 11.85 -2.13 7.97
N VAL A 104 10.62 -1.60 7.97
CA VAL A 104 9.59 -1.94 8.97
C VAL A 104 8.89 -3.27 8.64
N TYR A 105 8.26 -3.35 7.47
CA TYR A 105 7.42 -4.51 7.10
C TYR A 105 8.18 -5.74 6.61
N GLY A 106 9.49 -5.65 6.37
CA GLY A 106 10.30 -6.81 5.99
C GLY A 106 9.91 -7.44 4.65
N VAL A 107 9.32 -6.66 3.75
CA VAL A 107 8.89 -7.08 2.39
C VAL A 107 9.56 -6.23 1.33
N PRO A 108 9.76 -6.74 0.10
CA PRO A 108 10.31 -5.95 -0.98
C PRO A 108 9.37 -4.83 -1.39
N TYR A 109 9.94 -3.68 -1.73
CA TYR A 109 9.16 -2.48 -2.11
C TYR A 109 9.90 -1.65 -3.17
N LEU A 110 9.15 -0.82 -3.87
CA LEU A 110 9.70 0.13 -4.83
C LEU A 110 9.74 1.53 -4.19
N SER A 111 10.94 2.10 -4.07
CA SER A 111 11.07 3.45 -3.50
C SER A 111 10.37 4.51 -4.36
N GLY A 112 9.88 5.58 -3.74
CA GLY A 112 9.25 6.72 -4.42
C GLY A 112 10.21 7.43 -5.37
N ALA A 113 11.52 7.36 -5.11
CA ALA A 113 12.53 7.81 -6.05
C ALA A 113 12.56 6.97 -7.34
N ALA A 114 12.41 5.64 -7.23
CA ALA A 114 12.31 4.76 -8.38
C ALA A 114 10.98 4.95 -9.13
N VAL A 115 9.86 5.15 -8.41
CA VAL A 115 8.57 5.52 -9.03
C VAL A 115 8.71 6.84 -9.80
N LYS A 116 9.25 7.88 -9.16
CA LYS A 116 9.51 9.19 -9.79
C LYS A 116 10.35 9.03 -11.05
N GLY A 117 11.45 8.28 -10.97
CA GLY A 117 12.36 8.05 -12.10
C GLY A 117 11.69 7.33 -13.26
N MET A 118 10.87 6.32 -12.97
CA MET A 118 10.11 5.57 -13.97
C MET A 118 9.08 6.45 -14.68
N VAL A 119 8.27 7.21 -13.94
CA VAL A 119 7.28 8.13 -14.53
C VAL A 119 8.00 9.24 -15.32
N ARG A 120 9.11 9.75 -14.81
CA ARG A 120 9.94 10.73 -15.53
C ARG A 120 10.44 10.18 -16.86
N ALA A 121 11.00 8.97 -16.87
CA ALA A 121 11.49 8.33 -18.09
C ALA A 121 10.36 8.13 -19.11
N TRP A 122 9.16 7.76 -18.66
CA TRP A 122 7.98 7.69 -19.51
C TRP A 122 7.64 9.04 -20.15
N VAL A 123 7.57 10.09 -19.34
CA VAL A 123 7.30 11.45 -19.84
C VAL A 123 8.39 11.91 -20.80
N GLU A 124 9.66 11.64 -20.51
CA GLU A 124 10.83 12.03 -21.32
C GLU A 124 10.92 11.31 -22.65
N GLN A 125 10.57 10.03 -22.72
CA GLN A 125 10.82 9.21 -23.90
C GLN A 125 9.56 8.88 -24.72
N TRP A 126 8.41 8.72 -24.06
CA TRP A 126 7.23 8.08 -24.65
C TRP A 126 6.01 8.97 -24.74
N LEU A 127 5.94 10.02 -23.94
CA LEU A 127 4.92 11.06 -24.08
C LEU A 127 5.25 11.93 -25.32
N TYR A 128 4.97 11.40 -26.52
CA TYR A 128 5.05 12.09 -27.82
C TYR A 128 4.09 11.51 -28.87
N SER A 129 2.99 12.22 -29.13
CA SER A 129 2.38 12.31 -30.48
C SER A 129 1.50 13.56 -30.71
N SER A 130 1.27 14.44 -29.72
CA SER A 130 0.38 15.61 -29.89
C SER A 130 0.81 16.93 -29.23
N GLU A 131 1.91 16.99 -28.49
CA GLU A 131 2.35 18.21 -27.75
C GLU A 131 3.61 18.84 -28.32
N GLU A 132 3.71 20.17 -28.23
CA GLU A 132 4.91 20.91 -28.61
C GLU A 132 6.08 20.64 -27.64
N ALA A 133 7.32 20.73 -28.13
CA ALA A 133 8.52 20.50 -27.30
C ALA A 133 8.62 21.46 -26.09
N SER A 134 7.99 22.64 -26.17
CA SER A 134 7.86 23.63 -25.10
C SER A 134 6.96 23.14 -23.95
N GLU A 135 5.81 22.54 -24.27
CA GLU A 135 4.82 22.05 -23.31
C GLU A 135 5.38 20.88 -22.50
N LYS A 136 6.04 19.94 -23.17
CA LYS A 136 6.71 18.83 -22.48
C LYS A 136 7.80 19.29 -21.53
N ARG A 137 8.63 20.26 -21.93
CA ARG A 137 9.64 20.85 -21.04
C ARG A 137 8.99 21.51 -19.84
N ALA A 138 7.90 22.25 -20.03
CA ALA A 138 7.14 22.86 -18.95
C ALA A 138 6.55 21.80 -18.00
N ARG A 139 6.01 20.69 -18.53
CA ARG A 139 5.52 19.56 -17.73
C ARG A 139 6.62 18.88 -16.94
N LEU A 140 7.76 18.57 -17.56
CA LEU A 140 8.91 17.96 -16.87
C LEU A 140 9.40 18.84 -15.72
N LEU A 141 9.54 20.14 -15.99
CA LEU A 141 9.94 21.13 -15.00
C LEU A 141 8.92 21.26 -13.86
N SER A 142 7.63 21.29 -14.19
CA SER A 142 6.53 21.32 -13.21
C SER A 142 6.53 20.07 -12.34
N TRP A 143 6.45 18.88 -12.93
CA TRP A 143 6.27 17.63 -12.19
C TRP A 143 7.52 17.20 -11.41
N PHE A 144 8.71 17.36 -11.99
CA PHE A 144 9.94 16.79 -11.43
C PHE A 144 10.92 17.82 -10.87
N GLY A 145 10.80 19.09 -11.27
CA GLY A 145 11.70 20.18 -10.91
C GLY A 145 12.80 20.42 -11.94
N SER A 146 13.68 21.39 -11.68
CA SER A 146 14.83 21.73 -12.53
C SER A 146 15.82 20.57 -12.64
N GLU A 147 16.42 20.39 -13.82
CA GLU A 147 17.45 19.37 -14.07
C GLU A 147 18.79 19.72 -13.40
N GLU A 148 19.18 20.99 -13.50
CA GLU A 148 20.43 21.46 -12.92
C GLU A 148 20.26 21.92 -11.48
N LYS A 149 21.16 21.45 -10.62
CA LYS A 149 21.31 21.91 -9.24
C LYS A 149 22.08 23.24 -9.15
N PHE A 150 22.72 23.68 -10.23
CA PHE A 150 23.61 24.86 -10.29
C PHE A 150 23.43 25.61 -11.63
N PRO A 151 22.34 26.37 -11.81
CA PRO A 151 21.99 27.02 -13.08
C PRO A 151 22.99 28.10 -13.54
N GLU A 152 23.94 28.49 -12.69
CA GLU A 152 25.03 29.41 -13.08
C GLU A 152 25.94 28.81 -14.17
N ASN A 153 25.98 27.48 -14.31
CA ASN A 153 26.80 26.78 -15.30
C ASN A 153 26.12 26.57 -16.66
N SER A 154 24.80 26.78 -16.79
CA SER A 154 24.04 26.57 -18.04
C SER A 154 23.82 27.85 -18.86
N GLY A 155 24.38 28.98 -18.45
CA GLY A 155 24.34 30.24 -19.23
C GLY A 155 22.93 30.82 -19.42
N SER A 156 21.94 30.35 -18.65
CA SER A 156 20.58 30.91 -18.67
C SER A 156 20.11 31.17 -17.23
N PRO A 157 19.47 32.32 -16.94
CA PRO A 157 18.97 32.66 -15.61
C PRO A 157 17.70 31.83 -15.31
N GLN A 158 17.87 30.52 -15.12
CA GLN A 158 16.81 29.62 -14.72
C GLN A 158 16.71 29.67 -13.20
N THR A 159 15.54 30.06 -12.71
CA THR A 159 15.21 29.94 -11.29
C THR A 159 15.12 28.46 -10.94
N MET A 160 15.94 28.01 -10.00
CA MET A 160 15.84 26.64 -9.49
C MET A 160 14.45 26.43 -8.91
N GLN A 161 13.76 25.40 -9.37
CA GLN A 161 12.50 24.99 -8.77
C GLN A 161 12.51 23.51 -8.46
N ALA A 162 11.81 23.16 -7.40
CA ALA A 162 11.56 21.78 -7.06
C ALA A 162 10.20 21.37 -7.63
N GLY A 163 10.05 20.09 -7.95
CA GLY A 163 8.84 19.56 -8.57
C GLY A 163 7.58 19.77 -7.71
N ASP A 164 6.46 19.85 -8.41
CA ASP A 164 5.11 20.01 -7.89
C ASP A 164 4.53 18.69 -7.35
N LEU A 165 5.16 17.54 -7.62
CA LEU A 165 4.70 16.22 -7.21
C LEU A 165 5.59 15.57 -6.14
N VAL A 166 4.94 14.90 -5.19
CA VAL A 166 5.54 14.00 -4.20
C VAL A 166 5.18 12.57 -4.60
N PHE A 167 6.20 11.78 -4.91
CA PHE A 167 6.06 10.36 -5.21
C PHE A 167 6.38 9.56 -3.95
N PHE A 168 5.41 8.79 -3.46
CA PHE A 168 5.58 7.94 -2.29
C PHE A 168 6.16 6.59 -2.69
N ASP A 169 6.67 5.88 -1.69
CA ASP A 169 7.08 4.49 -1.83
C ASP A 169 5.87 3.64 -2.26
N ALA A 170 6.06 2.76 -3.25
CA ALA A 170 5.05 1.78 -3.60
C ALA A 170 5.15 0.61 -2.62
N VAL A 171 4.20 0.56 -1.69
CA VAL A 171 4.16 -0.41 -0.58
C VAL A 171 3.24 -1.58 -0.92
N PRO A 172 3.59 -2.84 -0.57
CA PRO A 172 2.68 -3.95 -0.73
C PRO A 172 1.41 -3.79 0.09
N VAL A 173 0.26 -4.11 -0.50
CA VAL A 173 -1.05 -4.06 0.21
C VAL A 173 -1.41 -5.38 0.89
N LYS A 174 -0.63 -6.43 0.63
CA LYS A 174 -0.76 -7.78 1.18
C LYS A 174 0.60 -8.48 1.18
N PRO A 175 0.75 -9.59 1.92
CA PRO A 175 2.00 -10.37 1.91
C PRO A 175 2.44 -10.74 0.49
N VAL A 176 3.75 -10.65 0.23
CA VAL A 176 4.34 -10.89 -1.09
C VAL A 176 4.73 -12.34 -1.27
N GLN A 177 4.63 -12.86 -2.49
CA GLN A 177 5.19 -14.18 -2.81
C GLN A 177 6.61 -14.05 -3.35
N LEU A 178 7.58 -14.66 -2.68
CA LEU A 178 8.98 -14.68 -3.07
C LEU A 178 9.36 -16.00 -3.74
N ASN A 179 10.27 -15.91 -4.72
CA ASN A 179 10.86 -17.06 -5.39
C ASN A 179 12.35 -16.85 -5.68
N THR A 180 13.08 -17.92 -5.88
CA THR A 180 14.47 -17.88 -6.36
C THR A 180 14.47 -18.07 -7.87
N ASP A 181 15.06 -17.11 -8.58
CA ASP A 181 15.31 -17.19 -10.02
C ASP A 181 16.81 -17.30 -10.28
N ILE A 182 17.17 -17.65 -11.52
CA ILE A 182 18.54 -17.86 -11.94
C ILE A 182 18.76 -17.11 -13.25
N MET A 183 19.85 -16.35 -13.34
CA MET A 183 20.36 -15.85 -14.61
C MET A 183 21.62 -16.62 -14.99
N THR A 184 21.80 -16.90 -16.27
CA THR A 184 22.97 -17.62 -16.80
C THR A 184 23.65 -16.78 -17.88
N PRO A 185 24.43 -15.74 -17.52
CA PRO A 185 25.29 -15.08 -18.49
C PRO A 185 26.24 -16.10 -19.12
N HIS A 186 26.23 -16.14 -20.46
CA HIS A 186 27.12 -17.00 -21.23
C HIS A 186 28.43 -16.27 -21.59
N MET A 187 28.40 -14.97 -21.88
CA MET A 187 29.55 -14.22 -22.39
C MET A 187 30.07 -13.15 -21.41
N GLY A 188 30.14 -13.47 -20.10
CA GLY A 188 30.49 -12.50 -19.05
C GLY A 188 31.82 -11.77 -19.29
N LYS A 189 32.88 -12.52 -19.63
CA LYS A 189 34.23 -11.97 -19.89
C LYS A 189 34.27 -11.06 -21.12
N TRP A 190 33.46 -11.33 -22.15
CA TRP A 190 33.33 -10.44 -23.31
C TRP A 190 32.66 -9.12 -22.92
N TYR A 191 31.58 -9.14 -22.16
CA TYR A 191 30.95 -7.91 -21.71
C TYR A 191 31.84 -7.10 -20.75
N GLU A 192 32.66 -7.76 -19.94
CA GLU A 192 33.57 -7.10 -19.01
C GLU A 192 34.83 -6.53 -19.70
N LYS A 193 35.46 -7.30 -20.60
CA LYS A 193 36.82 -7.03 -21.12
C LYS A 193 36.94 -7.10 -22.65
N GLY A 194 35.82 -7.23 -23.36
CA GLY A 194 35.80 -7.37 -24.82
C GLY A 194 36.40 -6.17 -25.56
N GLY A 195 36.25 -4.97 -25.01
CA GLY A 195 36.84 -3.74 -25.55
C GLY A 195 38.35 -3.62 -25.34
N GLU A 196 38.96 -4.45 -24.50
CA GLU A 196 40.38 -4.41 -24.13
C GLU A 196 41.20 -5.51 -24.84
N ILE A 197 40.60 -6.21 -25.81
CA ILE A 197 41.26 -7.32 -26.50
C ILE A 197 42.38 -6.77 -27.38
N SER A 198 43.62 -7.11 -27.03
CA SER A 198 44.82 -6.76 -27.81
C SER A 198 45.19 -7.85 -28.83
N SER A 199 44.77 -9.09 -28.59
CA SER A 199 44.99 -10.21 -29.50
C SER A 199 43.98 -11.33 -29.23
N ILE A 200 43.20 -11.69 -30.25
CA ILE A 200 42.20 -12.78 -30.22
C ILE A 200 42.84 -14.10 -29.79
N GLN A 201 44.04 -14.40 -30.28
CA GLN A 201 44.75 -15.65 -29.99
C GLN A 201 45.24 -15.75 -28.54
N LYS A 202 45.57 -14.61 -27.91
CA LYS A 202 46.07 -14.58 -26.52
C LYS A 202 44.94 -14.43 -25.49
N GLN A 203 43.76 -13.99 -25.91
CA GLN A 203 42.61 -13.73 -25.04
C GLN A 203 41.32 -14.40 -25.60
N PRO A 204 41.34 -15.71 -25.89
CA PRO A 204 40.19 -16.42 -26.48
C PRO A 204 38.97 -16.45 -25.55
N ASP A 205 39.17 -16.30 -24.25
CA ASP A 205 38.11 -16.21 -23.25
C ASP A 205 37.39 -14.87 -23.23
N CYS A 206 37.95 -13.84 -23.87
CA CYS A 206 37.32 -12.52 -23.93
C CYS A 206 36.55 -12.33 -25.23
N VAL A 207 36.70 -13.18 -26.24
CA VAL A 207 36.04 -13.01 -27.54
C VAL A 207 34.60 -13.55 -27.52
N PRO A 208 33.67 -12.97 -28.29
CA PRO A 208 32.29 -13.46 -28.36
C PRO A 208 32.28 -14.80 -29.08
N ALA A 209 31.91 -15.87 -28.37
CA ALA A 209 32.02 -17.22 -28.88
C ALA A 209 31.07 -18.20 -28.18
N ASP A 210 30.70 -19.28 -28.89
CA ASP A 210 29.67 -20.22 -28.43
C ASP A 210 30.17 -21.24 -27.38
N TRP A 211 31.48 -21.33 -27.14
CA TRP A 211 32.07 -22.29 -26.20
C TRP A 211 32.14 -21.79 -24.76
N HIS A 212 31.64 -20.58 -24.47
CA HIS A 212 31.64 -20.06 -23.11
C HIS A 212 30.60 -20.80 -22.26
N SER A 213 31.02 -21.26 -21.08
CA SER A 213 30.15 -21.96 -20.15
C SER A 213 29.18 -20.98 -19.45
N PRO A 214 27.88 -21.31 -19.33
CA PRO A 214 26.97 -20.51 -18.53
C PRO A 214 27.44 -20.45 -17.08
N THR A 215 27.35 -19.28 -16.47
CA THR A 215 27.59 -19.10 -15.03
C THR A 215 26.26 -18.86 -14.32
N PRO A 216 25.64 -19.86 -13.66
CA PRO A 216 24.35 -19.68 -13.00
C PRO A 216 24.48 -18.79 -11.76
N ILE A 217 23.79 -17.66 -11.78
CA ILE A 217 23.74 -16.70 -10.68
C ILE A 217 22.31 -16.67 -10.13
N PRO A 218 22.05 -17.29 -8.96
CA PRO A 218 20.73 -17.25 -8.35
C PRO A 218 20.48 -15.90 -7.67
N PHE A 219 19.24 -15.43 -7.71
CA PHE A 219 18.82 -14.21 -7.03
C PHE A 219 17.39 -14.34 -6.50
N LEU A 220 17.04 -13.51 -5.53
CA LEU A 220 15.69 -13.46 -4.97
C LEU A 220 14.82 -12.53 -5.81
N ALA A 221 13.61 -12.97 -6.14
CA ALA A 221 12.63 -12.21 -6.87
C ALA A 221 11.26 -12.26 -6.18
N VAL A 222 10.46 -11.23 -6.37
CA VAL A 222 9.04 -11.24 -6.07
C VAL A 222 8.35 -11.96 -7.22
N LYS A 223 7.70 -13.08 -6.95
CA LYS A 223 6.93 -13.84 -7.94
C LYS A 223 5.60 -13.15 -8.26
N GLN A 224 4.91 -12.68 -7.22
CA GLN A 224 3.63 -11.99 -7.34
C GLN A 224 3.44 -11.05 -6.14
N ALA A 225 2.99 -9.82 -6.41
CA ALA A 225 2.64 -8.84 -5.39
C ALA A 225 1.64 -7.80 -5.94
N SER A 226 0.94 -7.15 -5.02
CA SER A 226 0.09 -6.00 -5.32
C SER A 226 0.61 -4.82 -4.50
N TYR A 227 0.89 -3.70 -5.16
CA TYR A 227 1.50 -2.51 -4.57
C TYR A 227 0.55 -1.32 -4.67
N LEU A 228 0.48 -0.53 -3.61
CA LEU A 228 -0.19 0.78 -3.63
C LEU A 228 0.80 1.82 -4.17
N PHE A 229 0.56 2.30 -5.38
CA PHE A 229 1.27 3.44 -5.94
C PHE A 229 0.54 4.71 -5.54
N SER A 230 1.27 5.72 -5.04
CA SER A 230 0.66 6.96 -4.58
C SER A 230 1.48 8.18 -4.99
N VAL A 231 0.77 9.19 -5.49
CA VAL A 231 1.36 10.48 -5.86
C VAL A 231 0.46 11.59 -5.33
N ALA A 232 1.05 12.63 -4.76
CA ALA A 232 0.31 13.80 -4.30
C ALA A 232 0.96 15.11 -4.77
N PRO A 233 0.18 16.18 -4.96
CA PRO A 233 0.75 17.49 -5.15
C PRO A 233 1.49 17.93 -3.87
N ARG A 234 2.61 18.63 -4.05
CA ARG A 234 3.47 19.05 -2.95
C ARG A 234 2.83 20.12 -2.05
N ASN A 235 1.94 20.93 -2.62
CA ASN A 235 1.25 22.01 -1.92
C ASN A 235 -0.03 22.40 -2.67
N ALA A 236 -0.87 23.24 -2.05
CA ALA A 236 -2.14 23.68 -2.62
C ALA A 236 -2.02 24.36 -3.99
N LYS A 237 -0.90 25.06 -4.29
CA LYS A 237 -0.69 25.68 -5.61
C LYS A 237 -0.39 24.63 -6.66
N ALA A 238 0.39 23.60 -6.33
CA ALA A 238 0.63 22.45 -7.20
C ALA A 238 -0.67 21.69 -7.49
N ALA A 239 -1.53 21.52 -6.47
CA ALA A 239 -2.83 20.85 -6.61
C ALA A 239 -3.76 21.53 -7.62
N GLN A 240 -3.64 22.85 -7.80
CA GLN A 240 -4.41 23.60 -8.79
C GLN A 240 -3.82 23.55 -10.21
N ARG A 241 -2.53 23.22 -10.34
CA ARG A 241 -1.80 23.21 -11.62
C ARG A 241 -1.70 21.83 -12.26
N VAL A 242 -1.66 20.79 -11.44
CA VAL A 242 -1.37 19.44 -11.90
C VAL A 242 -2.65 18.62 -11.95
N ASP A 243 -2.94 18.06 -13.11
CA ASP A 243 -3.97 17.05 -13.27
C ASP A 243 -3.45 15.70 -12.74
N MET A 244 -3.96 15.28 -11.59
CA MET A 244 -3.57 14.01 -10.98
C MET A 244 -4.04 12.79 -11.77
N ASP A 245 -5.11 12.90 -12.59
CA ASP A 245 -5.53 11.81 -13.48
C ASP A 245 -4.51 11.59 -14.60
N GLU A 246 -3.96 12.67 -15.15
CA GLU A 246 -2.90 12.60 -16.14
C GLU A 246 -1.63 11.95 -15.57
N VAL A 247 -1.25 12.32 -14.35
CA VAL A 247 -0.10 11.73 -13.65
C VAL A 247 -0.30 10.22 -13.44
N MET A 248 -1.48 9.79 -12.98
CA MET A 248 -1.78 8.37 -12.77
C MET A 248 -1.81 7.58 -14.08
N LYS A 249 -2.34 8.16 -15.18
CA LYS A 249 -2.27 7.55 -16.52
C LYS A 249 -0.84 7.37 -17.01
N CYS A 250 0.03 8.36 -16.76
CA CYS A 250 1.45 8.26 -17.08
C CYS A 250 2.13 7.17 -16.25
N LEU A 251 1.77 7.04 -14.97
CA LEU A 251 2.28 6.01 -14.08
C LEU A 251 1.86 4.61 -14.52
N GLU A 252 0.58 4.41 -14.81
CA GLU A 252 0.04 3.17 -15.35
C GLU A 252 0.73 2.78 -16.66
N SER A 253 0.84 3.73 -17.59
CA SER A 253 1.52 3.47 -18.86
C SER A 253 2.99 3.11 -18.64
N ALA A 254 3.69 3.80 -17.74
CA ALA A 254 5.07 3.49 -17.42
C ALA A 254 5.22 2.07 -16.84
N LEU A 255 4.31 1.65 -15.95
CA LEU A 255 4.32 0.29 -15.39
C LEU A 255 4.05 -0.78 -16.44
N ASN A 256 3.11 -0.55 -17.34
CA ASN A 256 2.76 -1.50 -18.40
C ASN A 256 3.88 -1.65 -19.43
N PHE A 257 4.46 -0.54 -19.90
CA PHE A 257 5.40 -0.54 -21.03
C PHE A 257 6.87 -0.62 -20.61
N LEU A 258 7.27 0.12 -19.58
CA LEU A 258 8.67 0.13 -19.12
C LEU A 258 8.94 -0.95 -18.10
N GLY A 259 7.96 -1.23 -17.24
CA GLY A 259 8.16 -2.03 -16.03
C GLY A 259 8.98 -1.30 -14.96
N ALA A 260 8.88 -1.79 -13.73
CA ALA A 260 9.59 -1.24 -12.57
C ALA A 260 10.74 -2.13 -12.10
N GLY A 261 11.80 -1.51 -11.56
CA GLY A 261 12.90 -2.21 -10.94
C GLY A 261 13.98 -2.66 -11.93
N ALA A 262 14.51 -3.87 -11.75
CA ALA A 262 15.60 -4.43 -12.54
C ALA A 262 15.10 -5.45 -13.57
N LYS A 263 15.91 -5.68 -14.61
CA LYS A 263 15.64 -6.68 -15.67
C LYS A 263 14.35 -6.46 -16.47
N THR A 264 13.90 -5.21 -16.57
CA THR A 264 12.69 -4.82 -17.31
C THR A 264 12.72 -5.21 -18.78
N ALA A 265 13.88 -5.14 -19.44
CA ALA A 265 14.06 -5.58 -20.83
C ALA A 265 13.76 -7.08 -21.06
N THR A 266 13.75 -7.89 -20.01
CA THR A 266 13.39 -9.33 -20.05
C THR A 266 11.97 -9.60 -19.52
N GLY A 267 11.17 -8.56 -19.29
CA GLY A 267 9.78 -8.65 -18.84
C GLY A 267 9.55 -8.55 -17.33
N TYR A 268 10.60 -8.30 -16.52
CA TYR A 268 10.42 -8.13 -15.08
C TYR A 268 9.75 -6.80 -14.75
N GLY A 269 8.89 -6.82 -13.73
CA GLY A 269 8.36 -5.62 -13.10
C GLY A 269 7.23 -4.91 -13.85
N GLN A 270 6.68 -5.51 -14.90
CA GLN A 270 5.41 -5.06 -15.48
C GLN A 270 4.27 -5.26 -14.47
N MET A 271 3.37 -4.29 -14.38
CA MET A 271 2.25 -4.32 -13.45
C MET A 271 1.01 -3.68 -14.07
N ASN A 272 -0.15 -4.31 -13.90
CA ASN A 272 -1.45 -3.80 -14.35
C ASN A 272 -2.25 -3.20 -13.20
N HIS A 273 -3.11 -2.24 -13.51
CA HIS A 273 -4.04 -1.63 -12.56
C HIS A 273 -5.05 -2.67 -12.03
N ASP A 274 -5.21 -2.71 -10.71
CA ASP A 274 -6.15 -3.58 -10.00
C ASP A 274 -7.23 -2.72 -9.33
N GLU A 275 -8.28 -2.42 -10.10
CA GLU A 275 -9.42 -1.62 -9.65
C GLU A 275 -10.10 -2.26 -8.42
N SER A 276 -10.29 -3.58 -8.45
CA SER A 276 -10.94 -4.30 -7.34
C SER A 276 -10.12 -4.24 -6.05
N ALA A 277 -8.79 -4.33 -6.12
CA ALA A 277 -7.95 -4.17 -4.94
C ALA A 277 -7.96 -2.73 -4.41
N THR A 278 -8.05 -1.73 -5.30
CA THR A 278 -8.18 -0.33 -4.91
C THR A 278 -9.51 -0.07 -4.19
N GLU A 279 -10.61 -0.59 -4.72
CA GLU A 279 -11.95 -0.49 -4.10
C GLU A 279 -11.99 -1.16 -2.73
N LYS A 280 -11.35 -2.32 -2.56
CA LYS A 280 -11.28 -3.00 -1.25
C LYS A 280 -10.59 -2.16 -0.19
N ILE A 281 -9.50 -1.47 -0.55
CA ILE A 281 -8.82 -0.55 0.39
C ILE A 281 -9.78 0.56 0.79
N LEU A 282 -10.46 1.20 -0.17
CA LEU A 282 -11.44 2.25 0.10
C LEU A 282 -12.57 1.78 1.03
N THR A 283 -13.17 0.62 0.76
CA THR A 283 -14.21 0.03 1.62
C THR A 283 -13.68 -0.21 3.03
N SER A 284 -12.49 -0.79 3.17
CA SER A 284 -11.89 -1.07 4.49
C SER A 284 -11.56 0.20 5.28
N ILE A 285 -11.17 1.30 4.61
CA ILE A 285 -10.96 2.61 5.25
C ILE A 285 -12.29 3.16 5.77
N GLU A 286 -13.34 3.10 4.96
CA GLU A 286 -14.66 3.60 5.34
C GLU A 286 -15.26 2.80 6.50
N GLU A 287 -15.12 1.48 6.49
CA GLU A 287 -15.54 0.61 7.59
C GLU A 287 -14.80 0.96 8.89
N LYS A 288 -13.48 1.17 8.84
CA LYS A 288 -12.68 1.59 10.01
C LYS A 288 -13.07 3.00 10.49
N ARG A 289 -13.40 3.91 9.58
CA ARG A 289 -13.87 5.27 9.91
C ARG A 289 -15.21 5.21 10.65
N VAL A 290 -16.18 4.48 10.11
CA VAL A 290 -17.50 4.30 10.74
C VAL A 290 -17.36 3.62 12.11
N LEU A 291 -16.51 2.61 12.23
CA LEU A 291 -16.26 1.95 13.51
C LEU A 291 -15.67 2.93 14.54
N LYS A 292 -14.66 3.71 14.15
CA LYS A 292 -14.02 4.69 15.02
C LYS A 292 -14.97 5.82 15.44
N GLU A 293 -15.85 6.27 14.54
CA GLU A 293 -16.90 7.25 14.86
C GLU A 293 -17.91 6.67 15.85
N ARG A 294 -18.31 5.41 15.69
CA ARG A 294 -19.18 4.71 16.65
C ARG A 294 -18.54 4.59 18.03
N GLU A 295 -17.29 4.13 18.09
CA GLU A 295 -16.53 4.02 19.34
C GLU A 295 -16.36 5.40 20.03
N ALA A 296 -16.08 6.45 19.26
CA ALA A 296 -15.99 7.81 19.77
C ALA A 296 -17.32 8.27 20.35
N CYS A 297 -18.44 8.08 19.63
CA CYS A 297 -19.78 8.37 20.12
C CYS A 297 -20.07 7.61 21.42
N GLN A 298 -19.78 6.30 21.46
CA GLN A 298 -19.96 5.47 22.66
C GLN A 298 -19.13 5.95 23.85
N SER A 299 -17.88 6.37 23.62
CA SER A 299 -17.00 6.90 24.69
C SER A 299 -17.46 8.24 25.26
N MET A 300 -18.29 8.99 24.52
CA MET A 300 -18.86 10.27 24.95
C MET A 300 -20.22 10.12 25.66
N LEU A 301 -20.80 8.92 25.67
CA LEU A 301 -22.07 8.66 26.35
C LEU A 301 -21.90 8.74 27.87
N SER A 302 -22.86 9.38 28.53
CA SER A 302 -23.03 9.28 29.97
C SER A 302 -23.41 7.85 30.40
N PRO A 303 -23.22 7.45 31.68
CA PRO A 303 -23.59 6.11 32.14
C PRO A 303 -25.05 5.72 31.84
N PHE A 304 -25.97 6.68 31.90
CA PHE A 304 -27.37 6.49 31.55
C PHE A 304 -27.57 6.26 30.05
N GLU A 305 -26.88 7.03 29.20
CA GLU A 305 -26.96 6.87 27.75
C GLU A 305 -26.32 5.55 27.28
N SER A 306 -25.22 5.11 27.91
CA SER A 306 -24.63 3.79 27.65
C SER A 306 -25.58 2.65 28.02
N GLU A 307 -26.30 2.77 29.15
CA GLU A 307 -27.33 1.79 29.52
C GLU A 307 -28.48 1.78 28.50
N LEU A 308 -28.92 2.95 28.05
CA LEU A 308 -29.98 3.08 27.05
C LEU A 308 -29.59 2.44 25.71
N GLU A 309 -28.37 2.68 25.22
CA GLU A 309 -27.87 2.09 23.97
C GLU A 309 -27.66 0.57 24.09
N ALA A 310 -27.15 0.06 25.22
CA ALA A 310 -27.02 -1.40 25.44
C ALA A 310 -28.38 -2.12 25.39
N LEU A 311 -29.44 -1.49 25.92
CA LEU A 311 -30.81 -2.01 25.84
C LEU A 311 -31.38 -1.98 24.42
N ILE A 312 -30.92 -1.06 23.57
CA ILE A 312 -31.30 -0.98 22.17
C ILE A 312 -30.59 -2.06 21.36
N GLU A 313 -29.28 -2.23 21.53
CA GLU A 313 -28.48 -3.22 20.79
C GLU A 313 -28.84 -4.68 21.15
N GLY A 314 -29.17 -4.95 22.41
CA GLY A 314 -29.50 -6.30 22.89
C GLY A 314 -30.91 -6.79 22.56
N SER A 315 -31.72 -6.04 21.79
CA SER A 315 -33.15 -6.32 21.61
C SER A 315 -33.59 -6.29 20.14
N ASP A 316 -34.27 -7.35 19.69
CA ASP A 316 -34.91 -7.42 18.35
C ASP A 316 -36.00 -6.36 18.12
N ASN A 317 -36.58 -5.79 19.19
CA ASN A 317 -37.58 -4.73 19.09
C ASN A 317 -37.34 -3.59 20.12
N PRO A 318 -36.32 -2.74 19.87
CA PRO A 318 -35.79 -1.80 20.86
C PRO A 318 -36.85 -0.90 21.50
N ALA A 319 -37.72 -0.30 20.68
CA ALA A 319 -38.73 0.63 21.19
C ALA A 319 -39.81 -0.04 22.05
N ILE A 320 -40.11 -1.33 21.83
CA ILE A 320 -41.04 -2.08 22.70
C ILE A 320 -40.37 -2.42 24.02
N THR A 321 -39.11 -2.87 23.99
CA THR A 321 -38.33 -3.21 25.17
C THR A 321 -38.14 -1.99 26.08
N LEU A 322 -37.78 -0.84 25.51
CA LEU A 322 -37.69 0.43 26.22
C LEU A 322 -39.04 0.84 26.80
N PHE A 323 -40.13 0.74 26.02
CA PHE A 323 -41.47 1.08 26.50
C PHE A 323 -41.91 0.21 27.68
N GLN A 324 -41.63 -1.09 27.66
CA GLN A 324 -41.97 -2.01 28.76
C GLN A 324 -41.20 -1.64 30.03
N LYS A 325 -39.89 -1.44 29.93
CA LYS A 325 -39.06 -0.99 31.06
C LYS A 325 -39.52 0.36 31.62
N LEU A 326 -39.98 1.27 30.75
CA LEU A 326 -40.52 2.56 31.15
C LEU A 326 -41.83 2.40 31.93
N GLU A 327 -42.73 1.50 31.49
CA GLU A 327 -43.96 1.18 32.24
C GLU A 327 -43.69 0.45 33.55
N GLU A 328 -42.63 -0.36 33.62
CA GLU A 328 -42.21 -1.10 34.82
C GLU A 328 -41.52 -0.20 35.86
N GLY A 329 -41.30 1.08 35.55
CA GLY A 329 -40.66 2.03 36.46
C GLY A 329 -39.15 1.80 36.62
N TYR A 330 -38.52 1.21 35.61
CA TYR A 330 -37.08 0.89 35.62
C TYR A 330 -36.21 2.15 35.79
N TRP A 331 -36.67 3.29 35.27
CA TRP A 331 -36.04 4.61 35.47
C TRP A 331 -36.85 5.44 36.46
N SER A 332 -36.22 5.91 37.53
CA SER A 332 -36.88 6.70 38.59
C SER A 332 -36.77 8.22 38.37
N GLY A 333 -35.81 8.69 37.57
CA GLY A 333 -35.63 10.11 37.30
C GLY A 333 -36.65 10.64 36.28
N SER A 334 -37.27 11.78 36.57
CA SER A 334 -38.18 12.44 35.62
C SER A 334 -37.48 12.79 34.30
N ASP A 335 -36.25 13.28 34.36
CA ASP A 335 -35.47 13.65 33.18
C ASP A 335 -35.07 12.42 32.35
N GLU A 336 -34.70 11.31 33.01
CA GLU A 336 -34.39 10.03 32.37
C GLU A 336 -35.61 9.48 31.62
N GLN A 337 -36.79 9.48 32.26
CA GLN A 337 -38.03 9.03 31.65
C GLN A 337 -38.39 9.85 30.40
N VAL A 338 -38.18 11.17 30.43
CA VAL A 338 -38.38 12.05 29.28
C VAL A 338 -37.42 11.68 28.15
N ILE A 339 -36.14 11.46 28.44
CA ILE A 339 -35.14 11.07 27.43
C ILE A 339 -35.48 9.71 26.80
N VAL A 340 -35.83 8.71 27.61
CA VAL A 340 -36.24 7.39 27.09
C VAL A 340 -37.51 7.52 26.25
N ALA A 341 -38.49 8.31 26.68
CA ALA A 341 -39.72 8.54 25.92
C ALA A 341 -39.44 9.25 24.57
N GLN A 342 -38.52 10.20 24.54
CA GLN A 342 -38.06 10.85 23.29
C GLN A 342 -37.40 9.82 22.36
N ARG A 343 -36.52 8.96 22.88
CA ARG A 343 -35.85 7.91 22.10
C ARG A 343 -36.84 6.91 21.50
N ILE A 344 -37.82 6.45 22.29
CA ILE A 344 -38.91 5.56 21.83
C ILE A 344 -39.68 6.22 20.67
N LYS A 345 -40.03 7.50 20.83
CA LYS A 345 -40.73 8.27 19.80
C LYS A 345 -39.92 8.32 18.51
N THR A 346 -38.63 8.67 18.57
CA THR A 346 -37.75 8.73 17.38
C THR A 346 -37.68 7.39 16.65
N ILE A 347 -37.55 6.27 17.39
CA ILE A 347 -37.51 4.94 16.78
C ILE A 347 -38.83 4.62 16.06
N TRP A 348 -39.97 4.88 16.69
CA TRP A 348 -41.29 4.63 16.07
C TRP A 348 -41.64 5.61 14.93
N GLU A 349 -41.05 6.80 14.89
CA GLU A 349 -41.21 7.75 13.78
C GLU A 349 -40.39 7.31 12.55
N ALA A 350 -39.20 6.74 12.76
CA ALA A 350 -38.39 6.15 11.67
C ALA A 350 -39.08 4.92 11.04
N GLU A 351 -39.86 4.17 11.82
CA GLU A 351 -40.63 3.03 11.34
C GLU A 351 -42.01 3.44 10.81
N LYS A 352 -42.18 3.34 9.48
CA LYS A 352 -43.39 3.80 8.78
C LYS A 352 -44.69 3.26 9.43
N GLY A 353 -45.50 4.17 9.97
CA GLY A 353 -46.82 3.86 10.53
C GLY A 353 -46.83 3.34 11.97
N LYS A 354 -45.68 3.29 12.67
CA LYS A 354 -45.64 2.88 14.09
C LYS A 354 -45.88 4.03 15.07
N TRP A 355 -45.60 5.28 14.70
CA TRP A 355 -46.00 6.47 15.45
C TRP A 355 -47.33 7.03 14.93
N ASN A 356 -48.43 6.76 15.64
CA ASN A 356 -49.74 7.33 15.31
C ASN A 356 -50.61 7.42 16.58
N PRO A 357 -50.47 8.50 17.37
CA PRO A 357 -51.24 8.68 18.61
C PRO A 357 -52.75 8.86 18.34
N ASP A 358 -53.14 9.41 17.19
CA ASP A 358 -54.54 9.79 16.89
C ASP A 358 -55.31 8.76 16.05
N PHE A 359 -54.78 7.54 15.92
CA PHE A 359 -55.43 6.48 15.16
C PHE A 359 -56.86 6.16 15.68
N SER A 360 -57.85 6.26 14.79
CA SER A 360 -59.28 6.07 15.10
C SER A 360 -59.94 4.87 14.39
N GLY A 361 -59.13 3.98 13.80
CA GLY A 361 -59.63 2.78 13.09
C GLY A 361 -59.94 1.57 13.98
N LYS A 362 -60.49 0.50 13.40
CA LYS A 362 -60.90 -0.73 14.12
C LYS A 362 -59.82 -1.82 14.22
N ASN A 363 -58.64 -1.62 13.63
CA ASN A 363 -57.56 -2.62 13.65
C ASN A 363 -56.97 -2.76 15.06
N LYS A 364 -57.18 -3.93 15.69
CA LYS A 364 -56.73 -4.22 17.08
C LYS A 364 -55.24 -3.94 17.32
N LYS A 365 -54.36 -4.26 16.36
CA LYS A 365 -52.90 -4.03 16.51
C LYS A 365 -52.57 -2.54 16.47
N ALA A 366 -53.19 -1.80 15.55
CA ALA A 366 -52.99 -0.36 15.41
C ALA A 366 -53.58 0.43 16.60
N VAL A 367 -54.73 0.00 17.14
CA VAL A 367 -55.29 0.57 18.38
C VAL A 367 -54.35 0.37 19.57
N LYS A 368 -53.78 -0.84 19.72
CA LYS A 368 -52.79 -1.12 20.77
C LYS A 368 -51.54 -0.25 20.62
N GLN A 369 -51.04 -0.07 19.39
CA GLN A 369 -49.86 0.76 19.12
C GLN A 369 -50.14 2.25 19.36
N SER A 370 -51.31 2.75 18.96
CA SER A 370 -51.76 4.13 19.27
C SER A 370 -51.86 4.36 20.78
N GLY A 371 -52.37 3.38 21.55
CA GLY A 371 -52.38 3.42 23.01
C GLY A 371 -50.98 3.56 23.62
N ARG A 372 -49.98 2.87 23.07
CA ARG A 372 -48.57 3.01 23.47
C ARG A 372 -48.03 4.40 23.14
N CYS A 373 -48.31 4.93 21.95
CA CYS A 373 -47.90 6.28 21.56
C CYS A 373 -48.46 7.34 22.52
N LYS A 374 -49.73 7.21 22.93
CA LYS A 374 -50.35 8.12 23.92
C LYS A 374 -49.68 8.05 25.29
N LYS A 375 -49.27 6.86 25.73
CA LYS A 375 -48.55 6.69 26.99
C LYS A 375 -47.15 7.31 26.93
N VAL A 376 -46.41 7.09 25.84
CA VAL A 376 -45.10 7.76 25.61
C VAL A 376 -45.26 9.28 25.61
N MET A 377 -46.31 9.82 24.97
CA MET A 377 -46.64 11.25 25.03
C MET A 377 -46.94 11.76 26.45
N GLY A 378 -47.34 10.89 27.38
CA GLY A 378 -47.54 11.24 28.79
C GLY A 378 -46.23 11.52 29.52
N TYR A 379 -45.15 10.82 29.17
CA TYR A 379 -43.80 11.02 29.72
C TYR A 379 -43.03 12.18 29.06
N LEU A 380 -43.58 12.78 28.01
CA LEU A 380 -42.99 13.92 27.29
C LEU A 380 -43.53 15.29 27.77
N ARG A 381 -44.38 15.30 28.80
CA ARG A 381 -44.99 16.48 29.41
C ARG A 381 -44.32 16.77 30.74
#